data_AF-A0A550BWE0-F1
#
_entry.id   AF-A0A550BWE0-F1
#
_cell.length_a   1.000
_cell.length_b   1.000
_cell.length_c   1.000
_cell.angle_alpha   90.00
_cell.angle_beta   90.00
_cell.angle_gamma   90.00
#
_symmetry.space_group_name_H-M   'P 1'
#
loop_
_entity.id
_entity.type
_entity.pdbx_description
1 polymer ?
#
loop_
_entity_poly.entity_id
_entity_poly.type
_entity_poly.pdbx_seq_one_letter_code
_entity_poly.pdbx_strand_id
1 'polypeptide(L)'
;MRELKIDDFRNVRALARTLVGVTPNPSYGDPSTVQLKRDIDRSMRRKPFRVFSFPSPIATTVEDFITTEIAREMVSALDTFVRLLSFGAALDGPHFNVWGNDLALWTDLCPWTEYLCLFSDNSASITLTPGRVGELLFRATESVVNVLHCIAMISPVIASSVAFAFDCAVIRTTVRMYLYWPVVYGDEPEDDSKLTRALVCSSTLPTLNRIMTYSAAALGVILRAVSYHPRRLYRRVAMHIRMALRLNGDARLQLVITEMIHLATMSSTPALRARRCPRCVTSALVAVLRTYRDPASGNEEDPFFVAYNTLADICTLDSRVTLHAIQKGVFTILASVTTLRPQRDIERLVSCIKD
;
A
#
# COMPACT_ATOMS: atom_id res chain seq x y z
N MET A 1 -14.66 -32.15 2.65
CA MET A 1 -14.78 -30.69 2.51
C MET A 1 -15.77 -30.39 1.40
N ARG A 2 -16.63 -29.38 1.54
CA ARG A 2 -17.57 -28.99 0.48
C ARG A 2 -16.85 -28.08 -0.51
N GLU A 3 -16.99 -28.37 -1.80
CA GLU A 3 -16.45 -27.54 -2.88
C GLU A 3 -17.34 -26.32 -3.14
N LEU A 4 -16.70 -25.22 -3.55
CA LEU A 4 -17.35 -23.97 -3.91
C LEU A 4 -18.08 -24.12 -5.25
N LYS A 5 -19.33 -23.66 -5.33
CA LYS A 5 -20.16 -23.72 -6.54
C LYS A 5 -20.57 -22.32 -7.00
N ILE A 6 -20.83 -22.17 -8.29
CA ILE A 6 -21.27 -20.90 -8.91
C ILE A 6 -22.52 -20.32 -8.21
N ASP A 7 -23.42 -21.18 -7.73
CA ASP A 7 -24.64 -20.77 -7.03
C ASP A 7 -24.39 -20.20 -5.62
N ASP A 8 -23.24 -20.50 -5.00
CA ASP A 8 -22.88 -19.97 -3.68
C ASP A 8 -22.70 -18.43 -3.72
N PHE A 9 -22.46 -17.86 -4.90
CA PHE A 9 -22.28 -16.43 -5.14
C PHE A 9 -23.56 -15.64 -5.38
N ARG A 10 -24.73 -16.31 -5.41
CA ARG A 10 -26.01 -15.65 -5.71
C ARG A 10 -26.27 -14.40 -4.86
N ASN A 11 -25.90 -14.45 -3.58
CA ASN A 11 -26.07 -13.34 -2.65
C ASN A 11 -25.07 -12.20 -2.90
N VAL A 12 -23.82 -12.52 -3.23
CA VAL A 12 -22.80 -11.53 -3.64
C VAL A 12 -23.26 -10.81 -4.89
N ARG A 13 -23.70 -11.52 -5.94
CA ARG A 13 -24.20 -10.90 -7.18
C ARG A 13 -25.42 -10.00 -6.95
N ALA A 14 -26.29 -10.37 -6.00
CA ALA A 14 -27.40 -9.52 -5.61
C ALA A 14 -26.91 -8.21 -4.98
N LEU A 15 -25.96 -8.29 -4.04
CA LEU A 15 -25.36 -7.12 -3.42
C LEU A 15 -24.59 -6.26 -4.43
N ALA A 16 -23.79 -6.89 -5.30
CA ALA A 16 -23.04 -6.19 -6.34
C ALA A 16 -23.97 -5.36 -7.23
N ARG A 17 -25.10 -5.92 -7.67
CA ARG A 17 -26.11 -5.16 -8.44
C ARG A 17 -26.68 -3.98 -7.67
N THR A 18 -26.90 -4.11 -6.36
CA THR A 18 -27.32 -2.99 -5.50
C THR A 18 -26.23 -1.91 -5.43
N LEU A 19 -24.95 -2.29 -5.39
CA LEU A 19 -23.82 -1.37 -5.28
C LEU A 19 -23.40 -0.72 -6.61
N VAL A 20 -23.75 -1.29 -7.77
CA VAL A 20 -23.44 -0.73 -9.10
C VAL A 20 -24.15 0.61 -9.34
N GLY A 21 -25.27 0.88 -8.67
CA GLY A 21 -26.03 2.14 -8.79
C GLY A 21 -25.55 3.27 -7.89
N VAL A 22 -24.45 3.10 -7.15
CA VAL A 22 -24.02 4.04 -6.11
C VAL A 22 -22.99 5.02 -6.68
N THR A 23 -23.29 6.31 -6.64
CA THR A 23 -22.31 7.36 -6.93
C THR A 23 -21.23 7.39 -5.85
N PRO A 24 -19.95 7.61 -6.18
CA PRO A 24 -18.85 7.52 -5.24
C PRO A 24 -18.88 8.55 -4.09
N ASN A 25 -19.73 9.59 -4.18
CA ASN A 25 -19.95 10.60 -3.15
C ASN A 25 -21.47 10.88 -2.99
N PRO A 26 -22.23 10.06 -2.25
CA PRO A 26 -23.63 10.33 -1.99
C PRO A 26 -23.77 11.55 -1.08
N SER A 27 -24.64 12.51 -1.43
CA SER A 27 -24.92 13.66 -0.57
C SER A 27 -25.73 13.21 0.66
N TYR A 28 -25.31 13.69 1.82
CA TYR A 28 -25.97 13.39 3.09
C TYR A 28 -27.39 13.97 3.07
N GLY A 29 -28.40 13.12 3.28
CA GLY A 29 -29.82 13.54 3.32
C GLY A 29 -30.62 13.33 2.03
N ASP A 30 -30.03 12.81 0.94
CA ASP A 30 -30.79 12.41 -0.23
C ASP A 30 -31.68 11.17 0.09
N PRO A 31 -32.99 11.21 -0.18
CA PRO A 31 -33.88 10.04 -0.11
C PRO A 31 -33.32 8.79 -0.82
N SER A 32 -32.56 8.97 -1.90
CA SER A 32 -31.90 7.90 -2.64
C SER A 32 -30.89 7.13 -1.77
N THR A 33 -30.14 7.83 -0.92
CA THR A 33 -29.15 7.27 0.02
C THR A 33 -29.81 6.46 1.14
N VAL A 34 -30.97 6.89 1.63
CA VAL A 34 -31.74 6.16 2.66
C VAL A 34 -32.29 4.85 2.11
N GLN A 35 -32.83 4.87 0.89
CA GLN A 35 -33.35 3.67 0.24
C GLN A 35 -32.22 2.68 -0.08
N LEU A 36 -31.10 3.18 -0.59
CA LEU A 36 -29.90 2.39 -0.86
C LEU A 36 -29.37 1.69 0.41
N LYS A 37 -29.30 2.41 1.53
CA LYS A 37 -28.91 1.83 2.83
C LYS A 37 -29.82 0.67 3.23
N ARG A 38 -31.14 0.82 3.09
CA ARG A 38 -32.10 -0.27 3.37
C ARG A 38 -31.91 -1.47 2.47
N ASP A 39 -31.62 -1.25 1.18
CA ASP A 39 -31.42 -2.33 0.21
C ASP A 39 -30.09 -3.07 0.45
N ILE A 40 -29.05 -2.34 0.88
CA ILE A 40 -27.81 -2.92 1.39
C ILE A 40 -28.11 -3.74 2.64
N ASP A 41 -28.72 -3.17 3.68
CA ASP A 41 -29.05 -3.88 4.92
C ASP A 41 -29.85 -5.16 4.66
N ARG A 42 -30.82 -5.11 3.74
CA ARG A 42 -31.60 -6.28 3.32
C ARG A 42 -30.74 -7.35 2.66
N SER A 43 -29.82 -6.94 1.78
CA SER A 43 -28.86 -7.84 1.13
C SER A 43 -27.90 -8.45 2.15
N MET A 44 -27.51 -7.66 3.15
CA MET A 44 -26.59 -8.07 4.21
C MET A 44 -27.11 -9.19 5.10
N ARG A 45 -28.42 -9.18 5.39
CA ARG A 45 -29.09 -10.26 6.13
C ARG A 45 -28.92 -11.65 5.48
N ARG A 46 -28.63 -11.71 4.19
CA ARG A 46 -28.40 -12.96 3.44
C ARG A 46 -26.96 -13.47 3.53
N LYS A 47 -26.08 -12.81 4.28
CA LYS A 47 -24.66 -13.17 4.48
C LYS A 47 -23.92 -13.39 3.14
N PRO A 48 -23.84 -12.35 2.29
CA PRO A 48 -23.28 -12.48 0.94
C PRO A 48 -21.84 -13.01 0.93
N PHE A 49 -21.02 -12.61 1.91
CA PHE A 49 -19.60 -12.97 1.97
C PHE A 49 -19.27 -14.28 2.67
N ARG A 50 -20.27 -15.14 2.92
CA ARG A 50 -20.05 -16.53 3.39
C ARG A 50 -19.16 -17.34 2.41
N VAL A 51 -19.05 -16.91 1.16
CA VAL A 51 -18.16 -17.52 0.17
C VAL A 51 -16.69 -17.52 0.61
N PHE A 52 -16.25 -16.56 1.42
CA PHE A 52 -14.87 -16.54 1.93
C PHE A 52 -14.62 -17.60 3.01
N SER A 53 -15.66 -18.08 3.70
CA SER A 53 -15.53 -19.15 4.70
C SER A 53 -15.20 -20.51 4.08
N PHE A 54 -15.27 -20.64 2.75
CA PHE A 54 -14.77 -21.81 2.05
C PHE A 54 -13.24 -21.72 1.97
N PRO A 55 -12.51 -22.83 2.18
CA PRO A 55 -11.06 -22.79 2.08
C PRO A 55 -10.61 -22.42 0.67
N SER A 56 -9.56 -21.61 0.57
CA SER A 56 -8.89 -21.38 -0.71
C SER A 56 -8.33 -22.70 -1.26
N PRO A 57 -8.28 -22.88 -2.59
CA PRO A 57 -7.77 -24.11 -3.19
C PRO A 57 -6.23 -24.11 -3.17
N ILE A 58 -5.65 -24.32 -1.98
CA ILE A 58 -4.20 -24.25 -1.73
C ILE A 58 -3.40 -25.21 -2.64
N ALA A 59 -4.01 -26.32 -3.07
CA ALA A 59 -3.37 -27.29 -3.95
C ALA A 59 -3.37 -26.89 -5.45
N THR A 60 -4.14 -25.86 -5.83
CA THR A 60 -4.24 -25.37 -7.20
C THR A 60 -3.48 -24.07 -7.32
N THR A 61 -2.61 -23.94 -8.32
CA THR A 61 -1.91 -22.68 -8.57
C THR A 61 -2.90 -21.57 -8.90
N VAL A 62 -2.55 -20.31 -8.59
CA VAL A 62 -3.41 -19.17 -8.94
C VAL A 62 -3.63 -19.09 -10.44
N GLU A 63 -2.61 -19.43 -11.22
CA GLU A 63 -2.64 -19.44 -12.69
C GLU A 63 -3.67 -20.44 -13.23
N ASP A 64 -3.75 -21.64 -12.65
CA ASP A 64 -4.75 -22.63 -13.02
C ASP A 64 -6.15 -22.20 -12.56
N PHE A 65 -6.26 -21.72 -11.31
CA PHE A 65 -7.55 -21.33 -10.74
C PHE A 65 -8.18 -20.17 -11.50
N ILE A 66 -7.40 -19.17 -11.91
CA ILE A 66 -7.90 -17.97 -12.59
C ILE A 66 -8.61 -18.30 -13.92
N THR A 67 -8.35 -19.48 -14.50
CA THR A 67 -9.04 -19.93 -15.73
C THR A 67 -10.50 -20.33 -15.50
N THR A 68 -10.91 -20.51 -14.24
CA THR A 68 -12.23 -20.99 -13.86
C THR A 68 -13.27 -19.87 -13.73
N GLU A 69 -14.55 -20.22 -13.89
CA GLU A 69 -15.66 -19.30 -13.63
C GLU A 69 -15.73 -18.88 -12.15
N ILE A 70 -15.38 -19.81 -11.26
CA ILE A 70 -15.37 -19.58 -9.81
C ILE A 70 -14.37 -18.47 -9.44
N ALA A 71 -13.21 -18.42 -10.09
CA ALA A 71 -12.24 -17.38 -9.83
C ALA A 71 -12.76 -15.99 -10.18
N ARG A 72 -13.50 -15.86 -11.29
CA ARG A 72 -14.16 -14.60 -11.66
C ARG A 72 -15.17 -14.16 -10.61
N GLU A 73 -15.94 -15.09 -10.07
CA GLU A 73 -16.90 -14.82 -9.00
C GLU A 73 -16.21 -14.42 -7.68
N MET A 74 -15.08 -15.05 -7.34
CA MET A 74 -14.29 -14.67 -6.16
C MET A 74 -13.68 -13.27 -6.28
N VAL A 75 -13.09 -12.93 -7.44
CA VAL A 75 -12.58 -11.58 -7.72
C VAL A 75 -13.72 -10.56 -7.62
N SER A 76 -14.89 -10.87 -8.21
CA SER A 76 -16.07 -10.02 -8.09
C SER A 76 -16.56 -9.88 -6.64
N ALA A 77 -16.46 -10.93 -5.82
CA ALA A 77 -16.80 -10.88 -4.41
C ALA A 77 -15.86 -9.97 -3.62
N LEU A 78 -14.55 -10.02 -3.87
CA LEU A 78 -13.58 -9.10 -3.25
C LEU A 78 -13.86 -7.64 -3.64
N ASP A 79 -14.10 -7.37 -4.92
CA ASP A 79 -14.45 -6.02 -5.38
C ASP A 79 -15.74 -5.51 -4.74
N THR A 80 -16.74 -6.38 -4.61
CA THR A 80 -18.01 -6.06 -3.94
C THR A 80 -17.79 -5.74 -2.47
N PHE A 81 -16.92 -6.50 -1.80
CA PHE A 81 -16.54 -6.27 -0.40
C PHE A 81 -15.86 -4.92 -0.21
N VAL A 82 -14.85 -4.61 -1.03
CA VAL A 82 -14.13 -3.32 -1.02
C VAL A 82 -15.10 -2.16 -1.23
N ARG A 83 -15.96 -2.23 -2.26
CA ARG A 83 -16.96 -1.20 -2.54
C ARG A 83 -17.89 -0.96 -1.36
N LEU A 84 -18.31 -2.03 -0.69
CA LEU A 84 -19.17 -1.90 0.49
C LEU A 84 -18.45 -1.23 1.66
N LEU A 85 -17.17 -1.52 1.89
CA LEU A 85 -16.37 -0.85 2.91
C LEU A 85 -16.17 0.63 2.60
N SER A 86 -15.81 0.98 1.35
CA SER A 86 -15.68 2.37 0.92
C SER A 86 -16.98 3.14 1.08
N PHE A 87 -18.12 2.50 0.74
CA PHE A 87 -19.44 3.09 0.93
C PHE A 87 -19.75 3.32 2.42
N GLY A 88 -19.37 2.37 3.29
CA GLY A 88 -19.53 2.53 4.73
C GLY A 88 -18.74 3.72 5.28
N ALA A 89 -17.49 3.90 4.84
CA ALA A 89 -16.64 5.02 5.22
C ALA A 89 -17.15 6.38 4.70
N ALA A 90 -17.75 6.42 3.51
CA ALA A 90 -18.29 7.65 2.92
C ALA A 90 -19.57 8.17 3.60
N LEU A 91 -20.32 7.30 4.29
CA LEU A 91 -21.61 7.62 4.89
C LEU A 91 -21.57 8.01 6.38
N ASP A 92 -20.37 8.15 6.97
CA ASP A 92 -20.14 8.18 8.41
C ASP A 92 -21.15 9.03 9.22
N GLY A 93 -22.03 8.30 9.91
CA GLY A 93 -22.28 8.54 11.33
C GLY A 93 -21.73 7.33 12.12
N PRO A 94 -21.51 7.47 13.45
CA PRO A 94 -20.81 6.51 14.35
C PRO A 94 -21.42 5.10 14.48
N HIS A 95 -22.37 4.74 13.63
CA HIS A 95 -23.15 3.49 13.67
C HIS A 95 -23.05 2.64 12.41
N PHE A 96 -22.29 3.06 11.38
CA PHE A 96 -22.12 2.25 10.16
C PHE A 96 -20.76 1.53 10.11
N ASN A 97 -20.33 1.02 11.26
CA ASN A 97 -19.23 0.06 11.36
C ASN A 97 -19.76 -1.34 11.01
N VAL A 98 -20.18 -1.56 9.76
CA VAL A 98 -20.88 -2.80 9.36
C VAL A 98 -20.03 -4.03 9.68
N TRP A 99 -18.70 -3.95 9.49
CA TRP A 99 -17.76 -5.06 9.76
C TRP A 99 -16.39 -4.68 10.25
N GLY A 100 -16.14 -3.41 10.60
CA GLY A 100 -14.86 -3.03 11.21
C GLY A 100 -14.48 -4.02 12.32
N ASN A 101 -15.45 -4.47 13.12
CA ASN A 101 -15.23 -5.36 14.26
C ASN A 101 -15.42 -6.87 13.99
N ASP A 102 -15.76 -7.31 12.78
CA ASP A 102 -16.01 -8.74 12.49
C ASP A 102 -14.70 -9.48 12.16
N LEU A 103 -13.94 -9.82 13.20
CA LEU A 103 -12.67 -10.56 13.07
C LEU A 103 -12.82 -11.93 12.39
N ALA A 104 -14.00 -12.55 12.47
CA ALA A 104 -14.26 -13.84 11.80
C ALA A 104 -14.32 -13.66 10.28
N LEU A 105 -14.93 -12.57 9.80
CA LEU A 105 -14.93 -12.26 8.38
C LEU A 105 -13.51 -12.01 7.85
N TRP A 106 -12.69 -11.25 8.59
CA TRP A 106 -11.29 -11.03 8.21
C TRP A 106 -10.47 -12.31 8.21
N THR A 107 -10.76 -13.21 9.15
CA THR A 107 -10.17 -14.55 9.25
C THR A 107 -10.43 -15.38 8.01
N ASP A 108 -11.64 -15.31 7.47
CA ASP A 108 -12.03 -16.04 6.27
C ASP A 108 -11.51 -15.37 4.98
N LEU A 109 -11.43 -14.03 4.96
CA LEU A 109 -11.04 -13.24 3.79
C LEU A 109 -9.54 -13.26 3.51
N CYS A 110 -8.70 -13.16 4.55
CA CYS A 110 -7.25 -13.04 4.39
C CYS A 110 -6.61 -14.23 3.65
N PRO A 111 -6.98 -15.50 3.90
CA PRO A 111 -6.48 -16.64 3.14
C PRO A 111 -6.77 -16.55 1.64
N TRP A 112 -7.93 -16.02 1.25
CA TRP A 112 -8.25 -15.78 -0.17
C TRP A 112 -7.44 -14.65 -0.77
N THR A 113 -7.16 -13.62 0.02
CA THR A 113 -6.33 -12.47 -0.41
C THR A 113 -4.87 -12.87 -0.58
N GLU A 114 -4.33 -13.70 0.33
CA GLU A 114 -2.99 -14.28 0.18
C GLU A 114 -2.94 -15.23 -1.02
N TYR A 115 -3.94 -16.11 -1.16
CA TYR A 115 -4.02 -17.04 -2.29
C TYR A 115 -4.07 -16.30 -3.63
N LEU A 116 -4.95 -15.32 -3.79
CA LEU A 116 -5.08 -14.56 -5.05
C LEU A 116 -3.93 -13.59 -5.32
N CYS A 117 -3.01 -13.42 -4.37
CA CYS A 117 -1.80 -12.65 -4.59
C CYS A 117 -0.87 -13.43 -5.52
N LEU A 118 -0.66 -12.92 -6.73
CA LEU A 118 0.19 -13.56 -7.76
C LEU A 118 1.65 -13.72 -7.33
N PHE A 119 2.07 -12.99 -6.29
CA PHE A 119 3.44 -13.02 -5.77
C PHE A 119 3.59 -13.94 -4.55
N SER A 120 2.56 -14.72 -4.22
CA SER A 120 2.54 -15.61 -3.07
C SER A 120 3.41 -16.87 -3.28
N ASP A 121 3.51 -17.32 -4.53
CA ASP A 121 4.37 -18.42 -4.96
C ASP A 121 5.72 -17.89 -5.46
N ASN A 122 6.81 -18.61 -5.21
CA ASN A 122 8.16 -18.28 -5.70
C ASN A 122 8.29 -18.45 -7.23
N SER A 123 7.20 -18.39 -8.00
CA SER A 123 7.15 -18.51 -9.45
C SER A 123 7.71 -17.24 -10.09
N ALA A 124 9.04 -17.23 -10.23
CA ALA A 124 9.83 -16.11 -10.76
C ALA A 124 9.63 -15.80 -12.25
N SER A 125 8.55 -16.25 -12.90
CA SER A 125 8.31 -15.99 -14.33
C SER A 125 6.84 -16.01 -14.70
N ILE A 126 6.00 -15.24 -14.01
CA ILE A 126 4.64 -14.98 -14.51
C ILE A 126 4.78 -14.06 -15.73
N THR A 127 4.69 -14.65 -16.91
CA THR A 127 4.61 -13.88 -18.15
C THR A 127 3.14 -13.57 -18.36
N LEU A 128 2.74 -12.32 -18.13
CA LEU A 128 1.35 -11.88 -18.35
C LEU A 128 1.06 -11.90 -19.86
N THR A 129 0.59 -13.04 -20.37
CA THR A 129 0.17 -13.16 -21.77
C THR A 129 -1.08 -12.33 -22.01
N PRO A 130 -1.13 -11.49 -23.07
CA PRO A 130 -2.32 -10.73 -23.43
C PRO A 130 -3.52 -11.66 -23.64
N GLY A 131 -4.67 -11.34 -23.03
CA GLY A 131 -5.89 -12.13 -23.16
C GLY A 131 -6.73 -12.14 -21.88
N ARG A 132 -7.81 -12.93 -21.88
CA ARG A 132 -8.78 -13.02 -20.76
C ARG A 132 -8.14 -13.43 -19.43
N VAL A 133 -7.15 -14.33 -19.48
CA VAL A 133 -6.41 -14.81 -18.30
C VAL A 133 -5.57 -13.68 -17.71
N GLY A 134 -4.79 -12.96 -18.54
CA GLY A 134 -3.99 -11.82 -18.10
C GLY A 134 -4.85 -10.69 -17.51
N GLU A 135 -6.02 -10.41 -18.08
CA GLU A 135 -6.96 -9.42 -17.54
C GLU A 135 -7.48 -9.82 -16.15
N LEU A 136 -7.82 -11.09 -15.95
CA LEU A 136 -8.34 -11.55 -14.66
C LEU A 136 -7.25 -11.61 -13.58
N LEU A 137 -6.02 -11.98 -13.94
CA LEU A 137 -4.84 -11.90 -13.06
C LEU A 137 -4.59 -10.45 -12.61
N PHE A 138 -4.67 -9.52 -13.55
CA PHE A 138 -4.55 -8.10 -13.26
C PHE A 138 -5.65 -7.64 -12.29
N ARG A 139 -6.93 -7.95 -12.58
CA ARG A 139 -8.05 -7.62 -11.68
C ARG A 139 -7.89 -8.24 -10.29
N ALA A 140 -7.45 -9.49 -10.20
CA ALA A 140 -7.18 -10.14 -8.92
C ALA A 140 -6.12 -9.38 -8.11
N THR A 141 -5.05 -8.93 -8.78
CA THR A 141 -4.02 -8.07 -8.16
C THR A 141 -4.64 -6.78 -7.62
N GLU A 142 -5.52 -6.12 -8.39
CA GLU A 142 -6.21 -4.91 -7.94
C GLU A 142 -7.10 -5.16 -6.73
N SER A 143 -7.90 -6.24 -6.74
CA SER A 143 -8.77 -6.60 -5.62
C SER A 143 -7.95 -6.85 -4.36
N VAL A 144 -6.80 -7.56 -4.48
CA VAL A 144 -5.88 -7.78 -3.35
C VAL A 144 -5.33 -6.46 -2.82
N VAL A 145 -4.81 -5.56 -3.68
CA VAL A 145 -4.31 -4.24 -3.25
C VAL A 145 -5.39 -3.47 -2.51
N ASN A 146 -6.61 -3.43 -3.05
CA ASN A 146 -7.71 -2.69 -2.44
C ASN A 146 -8.12 -3.26 -1.08
N VAL A 147 -8.16 -4.58 -0.91
CA VAL A 147 -8.42 -5.21 0.39
C VAL A 147 -7.33 -4.84 1.40
N LEU A 148 -6.05 -4.91 1.01
CA LEU A 148 -4.94 -4.52 1.90
C LEU A 148 -5.00 -3.03 2.26
N HIS A 149 -5.38 -2.17 1.32
CA HIS A 149 -5.60 -0.75 1.57
C HIS A 149 -6.77 -0.53 2.54
N CYS A 150 -7.88 -1.26 2.40
CA CYS A 150 -8.97 -1.22 3.38
C CYS A 150 -8.50 -1.62 4.78
N ILE A 151 -7.68 -2.67 4.92
CA ILE A 151 -7.09 -3.06 6.22
C ILE A 151 -6.22 -1.93 6.79
N ALA A 152 -5.51 -1.20 5.94
CA ALA A 152 -4.70 -0.06 6.34
C ALA A 152 -5.54 1.16 6.78
N MET A 153 -6.83 1.22 6.43
CA MET A 153 -7.69 2.38 6.67
C MET A 153 -8.76 2.13 7.77
N ILE A 154 -8.94 0.90 8.25
CA ILE A 154 -9.80 0.60 9.42
C ILE A 154 -9.12 1.03 10.73
N SER A 155 -9.86 0.95 11.84
CA SER A 155 -9.35 1.28 13.18
C SER A 155 -7.97 0.64 13.46
N PRO A 156 -6.99 1.40 13.97
CA PRO A 156 -5.63 0.91 14.24
C PRO A 156 -5.55 -0.39 15.04
N VAL A 157 -6.44 -0.55 16.03
CA VAL A 157 -6.52 -1.74 16.89
C VAL A 157 -6.88 -2.99 16.08
N ILE A 158 -7.81 -2.84 15.15
CA ILE A 158 -8.34 -3.93 14.33
C ILE A 158 -7.34 -4.24 13.20
N ALA A 159 -6.84 -3.21 12.53
CA ALA A 159 -5.80 -3.34 11.51
C ALA A 159 -4.61 -4.16 12.05
N SER A 160 -4.16 -3.86 13.27
CA SER A 160 -3.10 -4.63 13.93
C SER A 160 -3.50 -6.08 14.17
N SER A 161 -4.70 -6.31 14.72
CA SER A 161 -5.20 -7.67 14.99
C SER A 161 -5.28 -8.53 13.73
N VAL A 162 -5.82 -7.96 12.65
CA VAL A 162 -5.94 -8.63 11.34
C VAL A 162 -4.56 -8.88 10.73
N ALA A 163 -3.65 -7.90 10.81
CA ALA A 163 -2.35 -8.02 10.18
C ALA A 163 -1.42 -9.03 10.88
N PHE A 164 -1.54 -9.22 12.19
CA PHE A 164 -0.81 -10.23 12.96
C PHE A 164 -1.49 -11.61 12.98
N ALA A 165 -2.74 -11.72 12.53
CA ALA A 165 -3.41 -13.00 12.38
C ALA A 165 -2.75 -13.85 11.27
N PHE A 166 -3.04 -15.16 11.26
CA PHE A 166 -2.62 -16.11 10.22
C PHE A 166 -1.12 -16.06 9.91
N ASP A 167 -0.26 -16.12 10.94
CA ASP A 167 1.21 -16.09 10.76
C ASP A 167 1.69 -14.88 9.92
N CYS A 168 1.03 -13.73 10.15
CA CYS A 168 1.31 -12.47 9.47
C CYS A 168 1.21 -12.55 7.93
N ALA A 169 0.28 -13.37 7.41
CA ALA A 169 0.00 -13.51 5.98
C ALA A 169 -0.26 -12.17 5.29
N VAL A 170 -0.98 -11.26 5.95
CA VAL A 170 -1.25 -9.89 5.45
C VAL A 170 0.05 -9.14 5.24
N ILE A 171 0.92 -9.08 6.25
CA ILE A 171 2.23 -8.40 6.18
C ILE A 171 3.07 -8.99 5.03
N ARG A 172 3.12 -10.32 4.94
CA ARG A 172 3.84 -11.04 3.88
C ARG A 172 3.33 -10.66 2.50
N THR A 173 2.01 -10.64 2.32
CA THR A 173 1.32 -10.28 1.07
C THR A 173 1.61 -8.83 0.70
N THR A 174 1.51 -7.91 1.66
CA THR A 174 1.82 -6.49 1.47
C THR A 174 3.27 -6.25 1.08
N VAL A 175 4.24 -6.92 1.72
CA VAL A 175 5.67 -6.78 1.36
C VAL A 175 5.94 -7.32 -0.04
N ARG A 176 5.35 -8.46 -0.40
CA ARG A 176 5.46 -9.03 -1.76
C ARG A 176 4.92 -8.07 -2.81
N MET A 177 3.71 -7.54 -2.59
CA MET A 177 3.11 -6.52 -3.44
C MET A 177 4.03 -5.30 -3.58
N TYR A 178 4.52 -4.75 -2.48
CA TYR A 178 5.42 -3.60 -2.47
C TYR A 178 6.70 -3.82 -3.30
N LEU A 179 7.24 -5.05 -3.31
CA LEU A 179 8.47 -5.38 -4.02
C LEU A 179 8.27 -5.75 -5.49
N TYR A 180 7.16 -6.40 -5.81
CA TYR A 180 6.96 -7.13 -7.08
C TYR A 180 5.79 -6.63 -7.92
N TRP A 181 5.04 -5.61 -7.47
CA TRP A 181 4.04 -4.94 -8.32
C TRP A 181 4.56 -4.53 -9.72
N PRO A 182 5.85 -4.20 -9.95
CA PRO A 182 6.35 -3.87 -11.29
C PRO A 182 6.18 -4.96 -12.33
N VAL A 183 6.06 -6.22 -11.91
CA VAL A 183 5.75 -7.34 -12.82
C VAL A 183 4.40 -7.12 -13.51
N VAL A 184 3.45 -6.43 -12.85
CA VAL A 184 2.09 -6.19 -13.34
C VAL A 184 1.98 -4.83 -14.01
N TYR A 185 2.54 -3.78 -13.42
CA TYR A 185 2.35 -2.41 -13.90
C TYR A 185 3.56 -1.85 -14.70
N GLY A 186 4.70 -2.54 -14.72
CA GLY A 186 5.98 -2.05 -15.23
C GLY A 186 6.81 -1.34 -14.15
N ASP A 187 8.14 -1.21 -14.30
CA ASP A 187 8.99 -0.58 -13.27
C ASP A 187 8.73 0.91 -13.08
N GLU A 188 8.41 1.63 -14.16
CA GLU A 188 8.09 3.06 -14.13
C GLU A 188 6.99 3.34 -15.18
N PRO A 189 5.72 3.02 -14.87
CA PRO A 189 4.62 3.19 -15.83
C PRO A 189 4.48 4.64 -16.28
N GLU A 190 4.41 4.84 -17.60
CA GLU A 190 4.13 6.14 -18.23
C GLU A 190 2.63 6.42 -18.36
N ASP A 191 1.81 5.36 -18.33
CA ASP A 191 0.35 5.48 -18.34
C ASP A 191 -0.16 5.94 -16.96
N ASP A 192 -0.91 7.03 -16.92
CA ASP A 192 -1.41 7.66 -15.68
C ASP A 192 -2.28 6.70 -14.83
N SER A 193 -3.04 5.81 -15.48
CA SER A 193 -3.88 4.84 -14.76
C SER A 193 -3.02 3.79 -14.05
N LYS A 194 -2.03 3.22 -14.75
CA LYS A 194 -1.07 2.27 -14.18
C LYS A 194 -0.20 2.93 -13.12
N LEU A 195 0.23 4.17 -13.32
CA LEU A 195 1.00 4.94 -12.35
C LEU A 195 0.22 5.15 -11.05
N THR A 196 -1.04 5.56 -11.15
CA THR A 196 -1.91 5.74 -9.99
C THR A 196 -2.07 4.43 -9.22
N ARG A 197 -2.34 3.31 -9.90
CA ARG A 197 -2.50 1.99 -9.28
C ARG A 197 -1.23 1.47 -8.63
N ALA A 198 -0.08 1.66 -9.30
CA ALA A 198 1.22 1.31 -8.76
C ALA A 198 1.52 2.07 -7.46
N LEU A 199 1.12 3.35 -7.38
CA LEU A 199 1.32 4.17 -6.19
C LEU A 199 0.37 3.81 -5.04
N VAL A 200 -0.87 3.39 -5.32
CA VAL A 200 -1.75 2.81 -4.29
C VAL A 200 -1.10 1.55 -3.72
N CYS A 201 -0.60 0.66 -4.58
CA CYS A 201 0.12 -0.54 -4.16
C CYS A 201 1.35 -0.19 -3.32
N SER A 202 2.16 0.78 -3.75
CA SER A 202 3.37 1.19 -3.03
C SER A 202 3.05 1.80 -1.66
N SER A 203 1.97 2.56 -1.53
CA SER A 203 1.58 3.18 -0.25
C SER A 203 1.11 2.18 0.81
N THR A 204 0.71 0.98 0.40
CA THR A 204 0.04 0.02 1.29
C THR A 204 0.95 -0.47 2.42
N LEU A 205 2.22 -0.77 2.13
CA LEU A 205 3.20 -1.19 3.15
C LEU A 205 3.54 -0.07 4.14
N PRO A 206 3.96 1.14 3.71
CA PRO A 206 4.14 2.29 4.59
C PRO A 206 2.94 2.56 5.52
N THR A 207 1.71 2.58 4.98
CA THR A 207 0.50 2.89 5.76
C THR A 207 0.24 1.82 6.81
N LEU A 208 0.34 0.55 6.44
CA LEU A 208 0.21 -0.58 7.37
C LEU A 208 1.28 -0.53 8.48
N ASN A 209 2.53 -0.22 8.14
CA ASN A 209 3.61 -0.12 9.12
C ASN A 209 3.41 1.01 10.13
N ARG A 210 2.84 2.14 9.71
CA ARG A 210 2.53 3.28 10.60
C ARG A 210 1.57 2.87 11.73
N ILE A 211 0.69 1.91 11.45
CA ILE A 211 -0.36 1.46 12.36
C ILE A 211 0.14 0.36 13.31
N MET A 212 0.93 -0.59 12.80
CA MET A 212 1.24 -1.80 13.55
C MET A 212 2.37 -1.66 14.57
N THR A 213 3.30 -0.71 14.38
CA THR A 213 4.62 -0.69 15.03
C THR A 213 5.39 -2.01 14.77
N TYR A 214 6.68 -1.96 14.43
CA TYR A 214 7.40 -3.18 14.06
C TYR A 214 7.56 -4.15 15.25
N SER A 215 6.66 -5.12 15.38
CA SER A 215 6.85 -6.26 16.29
C SER A 215 7.93 -7.20 15.77
N ALA A 216 8.53 -8.01 16.65
CA ALA A 216 9.55 -8.98 16.25
C ALA A 216 9.03 -9.99 15.20
N ALA A 217 7.75 -10.36 15.27
CA ALA A 217 7.10 -11.23 14.29
C ALA A 217 6.98 -10.56 12.91
N ALA A 218 6.51 -9.30 12.85
CA ALA A 218 6.44 -8.52 11.61
C ALA A 218 7.83 -8.40 10.97
N LEU A 219 8.85 -8.05 11.77
CA LEU A 219 10.23 -7.93 11.30
C LEU A 219 10.77 -9.23 10.72
N GLY A 220 10.52 -10.36 11.38
CA GLY A 220 10.91 -11.68 10.89
C GLY A 220 10.29 -11.99 9.52
N VAL A 221 9.02 -11.66 9.31
CA VAL A 221 8.31 -11.87 8.04
C VAL A 221 8.82 -10.94 6.94
N ILE A 222 8.99 -9.64 7.24
CA ILE A 222 9.54 -8.67 6.30
C ILE A 222 10.94 -9.11 5.85
N LEU A 223 11.80 -9.48 6.80
CA LEU A 223 13.17 -9.93 6.51
C LEU A 223 13.19 -11.18 5.64
N ARG A 224 12.36 -12.18 5.93
CA ARG A 224 12.25 -13.38 5.09
C ARG A 224 11.79 -13.05 3.67
N ALA A 225 10.79 -12.17 3.52
CA ALA A 225 10.27 -11.76 2.21
C ALA A 225 11.31 -11.04 1.35
N VAL A 226 12.24 -10.31 1.96
CA VAL A 226 13.38 -9.67 1.26
C VAL A 226 14.63 -10.55 1.21
N SER A 227 14.51 -11.84 1.52
CA SER A 227 15.61 -12.81 1.59
C SER A 227 16.76 -12.34 2.49
N TYR A 228 16.46 -11.65 3.58
CA TYR A 228 17.42 -11.03 4.51
C TYR A 228 18.31 -9.94 3.88
N HIS A 229 17.84 -9.31 2.79
CA HIS A 229 18.52 -8.19 2.15
C HIS A 229 17.68 -6.90 2.19
N PRO A 230 17.66 -6.16 3.33
CA PRO A 230 16.84 -4.94 3.49
C PRO A 230 17.10 -3.88 2.42
N ARG A 231 18.30 -3.85 1.82
CA ARG A 231 18.65 -2.96 0.69
C ARG A 231 17.66 -3.04 -0.48
N ARG A 232 16.93 -4.15 -0.65
CA ARG A 232 15.86 -4.28 -1.65
C ARG A 232 14.71 -3.30 -1.38
N LEU A 233 14.26 -3.17 -0.14
CA LEU A 233 13.22 -2.21 0.26
C LEU A 233 13.69 -0.77 0.02
N TYR A 234 14.92 -0.44 0.42
CA TYR A 234 15.50 0.90 0.20
C TYR A 234 15.52 1.29 -1.28
N ARG A 235 15.88 0.37 -2.18
CA ARG A 235 15.85 0.62 -3.63
C ARG A 235 14.43 0.85 -4.14
N ARG A 236 13.44 0.11 -3.62
CA ARG A 236 12.03 0.27 -3.97
C ARG A 236 11.46 1.60 -3.46
N VAL A 237 11.73 1.98 -2.21
CA VAL A 237 11.37 3.33 -1.72
C VAL A 237 11.92 4.43 -2.62
N ALA A 238 13.21 4.35 -3.00
CA ALA A 238 13.82 5.34 -3.88
C ALA A 238 13.18 5.37 -5.28
N MET A 239 12.62 4.27 -5.76
CA MET A 239 11.84 4.20 -7.00
C MET A 239 10.48 4.87 -6.81
N HIS A 240 9.76 4.55 -5.73
CA HIS A 240 8.45 5.11 -5.44
C HIS A 240 8.49 6.63 -5.22
N ILE A 241 9.50 7.15 -4.50
CA ILE A 241 9.70 8.61 -4.36
C ILE A 241 9.88 9.26 -5.73
N ARG A 242 10.69 8.67 -6.63
CA ARG A 242 10.92 9.22 -7.98
C ARG A 242 9.65 9.19 -8.83
N MET A 243 8.87 8.12 -8.73
CA MET A 243 7.58 8.01 -9.42
C MET A 243 6.58 9.03 -8.89
N ALA A 244 6.44 9.14 -7.57
CA ALA A 244 5.54 10.09 -6.95
C ALA A 244 5.89 11.53 -7.34
N LEU A 245 7.18 11.90 -7.43
CA LEU A 245 7.62 13.22 -7.90
C LEU A 245 7.19 13.58 -9.34
N ARG A 246 6.78 12.61 -10.16
CA ARG A 246 6.23 12.85 -11.51
C ARG A 246 4.76 13.24 -11.49
N LEU A 247 4.04 12.96 -10.41
CA LEU A 247 2.63 13.33 -10.27
C LEU A 247 2.45 14.82 -10.01
N ASN A 248 1.25 15.31 -10.29
CA ASN A 248 0.79 16.66 -9.94
C ASN A 248 -0.29 16.58 -8.84
N GLY A 249 -0.44 17.64 -8.04
CA GLY A 249 -1.49 17.78 -7.01
C GLY A 249 -1.15 17.21 -5.63
N ASP A 250 -2.14 17.17 -4.72
CA ASP A 250 -1.94 16.84 -3.31
C ASP A 250 -1.61 15.36 -3.05
N ALA A 251 -2.10 14.46 -3.90
CA ALA A 251 -1.80 13.02 -3.81
C ALA A 251 -0.28 12.75 -3.92
N ARG A 252 0.43 13.52 -4.75
CA ARG A 252 1.89 13.52 -4.85
C ARG A 252 2.55 13.77 -3.49
N LEU A 253 2.10 14.80 -2.79
CA LEU A 253 2.68 15.27 -1.54
C LEU A 253 2.61 14.17 -0.48
N GLN A 254 1.41 13.61 -0.30
CA GLN A 254 1.14 12.57 0.68
C GLN A 254 1.95 11.30 0.43
N LEU A 255 2.07 10.87 -0.83
CA LEU A 255 2.85 9.69 -1.19
C LEU A 255 4.36 9.89 -0.94
N VAL A 256 4.91 11.05 -1.34
CA VAL A 256 6.34 11.35 -1.12
C VAL A 256 6.65 11.37 0.38
N ILE A 257 5.83 12.03 1.20
CA ILE A 257 5.99 12.08 2.67
C ILE A 257 5.90 10.66 3.26
N THR A 258 4.89 9.89 2.87
CA THR A 258 4.66 8.52 3.36
C THR A 258 5.86 7.61 3.11
N GLU A 259 6.44 7.65 1.91
CA GLU A 259 7.62 6.85 1.56
C GLU A 259 8.88 7.31 2.32
N MET A 260 9.06 8.62 2.55
CA MET A 260 10.19 9.14 3.34
C MET A 260 10.07 8.77 4.83
N ILE A 261 8.87 8.84 5.42
CA ILE A 261 8.63 8.35 6.78
C ILE A 261 8.92 6.86 6.87
N HIS A 262 8.50 6.07 5.87
CA HIS A 262 8.81 4.64 5.82
C HIS A 262 10.33 4.39 5.76
N LEU A 263 11.07 5.15 4.95
CA LEU A 263 12.53 5.09 4.87
C LEU A 263 13.21 5.43 6.20
N ALA A 264 12.78 6.50 6.86
CA ALA A 264 13.28 6.90 8.18
C ALA A 264 13.05 5.78 9.20
N THR A 265 11.83 5.22 9.23
CA THR A 265 11.47 4.11 10.12
C THR A 265 12.33 2.86 9.87
N MET A 266 12.59 2.51 8.60
CA MET A 266 13.50 1.39 8.28
C MET A 266 14.94 1.65 8.73
N SER A 267 15.40 2.89 8.63
CA SER A 267 16.78 3.28 8.98
C SER A 267 17.01 3.33 10.48
N SER A 268 16.01 3.74 11.25
CA SER A 268 16.06 3.70 12.72
C SER A 268 15.94 2.28 13.26
N THR A 269 15.19 1.39 12.59
CA THR A 269 14.99 0.00 13.01
C THR A 269 16.23 -0.88 12.76
N PRO A 270 16.94 -1.37 13.81
CA PRO A 270 18.22 -2.07 13.64
C PRO A 270 18.16 -3.29 12.71
N ALA A 271 17.06 -4.05 12.75
CA ALA A 271 16.87 -5.25 11.93
C ALA A 271 16.70 -4.95 10.43
N LEU A 272 16.11 -3.80 10.10
CA LEU A 272 15.87 -3.37 8.71
C LEU A 272 16.95 -2.41 8.19
N ARG A 273 17.82 -1.92 9.08
CA ARG A 273 18.87 -0.97 8.73
C ARG A 273 19.80 -1.55 7.66
N ALA A 274 19.91 -0.85 6.54
CA ALA A 274 20.89 -1.19 5.53
C ALA A 274 22.30 -0.86 6.02
N ARG A 275 23.21 -1.85 6.11
CA ARG A 275 24.63 -1.63 6.43
C ARG A 275 25.33 -0.63 5.49
N ARG A 276 24.87 -0.56 4.23
CA ARG A 276 25.31 0.42 3.24
C ARG A 276 24.11 0.92 2.46
N CYS A 277 23.80 2.20 2.61
CA CYS A 277 22.63 2.78 1.97
C CYS A 277 22.82 2.80 0.44
N PRO A 278 21.83 2.38 -0.36
CA PRO A 278 21.91 2.48 -1.82
C PRO A 278 21.96 3.94 -2.30
N ARG A 279 22.88 4.25 -3.23
CA ARG A 279 23.02 5.60 -3.85
C ARG A 279 21.72 6.16 -4.46
N CYS A 280 20.82 5.28 -4.90
CA CYS A 280 19.52 5.69 -5.44
C CYS A 280 18.65 6.39 -4.39
N VAL A 281 18.75 6.01 -3.11
CA VAL A 281 18.03 6.63 -1.99
C VAL A 281 18.47 8.07 -1.82
N THR A 282 19.78 8.31 -1.71
CA THR A 282 20.35 9.65 -1.62
C THR A 282 19.95 10.49 -2.84
N SER A 283 19.98 9.91 -4.03
CA SER A 283 19.58 10.61 -5.27
C SER A 283 18.10 10.99 -5.26
N ALA A 284 17.23 10.14 -4.72
CA ALA A 284 15.80 10.41 -4.60
C ALA A 284 15.53 11.51 -3.56
N LEU A 285 16.14 11.45 -2.37
CA LEU A 285 15.99 12.47 -1.33
C LEU A 285 16.50 13.85 -1.81
N VAL A 286 17.64 13.90 -2.49
CA VAL A 286 18.15 15.16 -3.08
C VAL A 286 17.22 15.67 -4.18
N ALA A 287 16.55 14.79 -4.93
CA ALA A 287 15.54 15.21 -5.89
C ALA A 287 14.33 15.87 -5.19
N VAL A 288 13.85 15.30 -4.08
CA VAL A 288 12.78 15.92 -3.26
C VAL A 288 13.22 17.30 -2.77
N LEU A 289 14.41 17.42 -2.17
CA LEU A 289 14.95 18.72 -1.71
C LEU A 289 15.02 19.76 -2.83
N ARG A 290 15.40 19.35 -4.04
CA ARG A 290 15.46 20.25 -5.20
C ARG A 290 14.07 20.68 -5.64
N THR A 291 13.10 19.76 -5.66
CA THR A 291 11.75 20.03 -6.13
C THR A 291 10.97 20.91 -5.15
N TYR A 292 11.13 20.68 -3.85
CA TYR A 292 10.42 21.42 -2.79
C TYR A 292 11.29 22.49 -2.13
N ARG A 293 12.28 23.03 -2.85
CA ARG A 293 13.23 24.03 -2.31
C ARG A 293 12.57 25.33 -1.83
N ASP A 294 11.37 25.64 -2.31
CA ASP A 294 10.58 26.82 -1.97
C ASP A 294 9.27 26.44 -1.23
N PRO A 295 9.30 26.13 0.07
CA PRO A 295 8.09 25.72 0.77
C PRO A 295 7.15 26.89 1.05
N ALA A 296 5.87 26.69 0.74
CA ALA A 296 4.82 27.68 0.99
C ALA A 296 4.54 27.90 2.49
N SER A 297 4.91 26.95 3.37
CA SER A 297 4.67 27.04 4.81
C SER A 297 5.83 26.44 5.62
N GLY A 298 6.09 26.98 6.82
CA GLY A 298 7.07 26.44 7.77
C GLY A 298 6.56 25.22 8.53
N ASN A 299 5.79 24.35 7.88
CA ASN A 299 5.12 23.21 8.50
C ASN A 299 6.09 22.02 8.63
N GLU A 300 6.04 21.28 9.74
CA GLU A 300 6.89 20.09 9.96
C GLU A 300 6.57 18.94 8.98
N GLU A 301 5.36 18.96 8.39
CA GLU A 301 4.93 18.03 7.34
C GLU A 301 5.33 18.47 5.92
N ASP A 302 6.18 19.49 5.78
CA ASP A 302 6.73 19.89 4.48
C ASP A 302 7.71 18.81 3.97
N PRO A 303 7.52 18.31 2.72
CA PRO A 303 8.39 17.30 2.13
C PRO A 303 9.86 17.68 2.14
N PHE A 304 10.18 18.97 2.06
CA PHE A 304 11.56 19.44 2.16
C PHE A 304 12.17 19.07 3.52
N PHE A 305 11.48 19.38 4.62
CA PHE A 305 11.96 19.09 5.97
C PHE A 305 12.01 17.59 6.24
N VAL A 306 11.00 16.84 5.81
CA VAL A 306 11.00 15.38 5.95
C VAL A 306 12.16 14.76 5.17
N ALA A 307 12.43 15.21 3.94
CA ALA A 307 13.57 14.75 3.15
C ALA A 307 14.91 15.12 3.79
N TYR A 308 15.03 16.35 4.29
CA TYR A 308 16.22 16.87 4.96
C TYR A 308 16.56 16.04 6.20
N ASN A 309 15.59 15.86 7.10
CA ASN A 309 15.77 15.10 8.33
C ASN A 309 16.09 13.63 8.04
N THR A 310 15.36 13.01 7.10
CA THR A 310 15.63 11.62 6.69
C THR A 310 17.04 11.48 6.10
N LEU A 311 17.49 12.44 5.29
CA LEU A 311 18.85 12.43 4.72
C LEU A 311 19.90 12.62 5.81
N ALA A 312 19.69 13.55 6.75
CA ALA A 312 20.58 13.78 7.88
C ALA A 312 20.75 12.51 8.73
N ASP A 313 19.64 11.86 9.10
CA ASP A 313 19.65 10.62 9.88
C ASP A 313 20.45 9.52 9.17
N ILE A 314 20.26 9.35 7.86
CA ILE A 314 21.02 8.37 7.09
C ILE A 314 22.51 8.74 6.99
N CYS A 315 22.85 10.02 6.82
CA CYS A 315 24.23 10.49 6.78
C CYS A 315 24.98 10.21 8.09
N THR A 316 24.33 10.36 9.25
CA THR A 316 24.93 10.01 10.54
C THR A 316 25.26 8.51 10.68
N LEU A 317 24.57 7.66 9.92
CA LEU A 317 24.74 6.21 9.94
C LEU A 317 25.71 5.69 8.87
N ASP A 318 25.90 6.41 7.77
CA ASP A 318 26.73 6.01 6.62
C ASP A 318 27.37 7.24 5.94
N SER A 319 28.63 7.53 6.26
CA SER A 319 29.37 8.68 5.71
C SER A 319 29.50 8.69 4.18
N ARG A 320 29.30 7.55 3.52
CA ARG A 320 29.29 7.47 2.05
C ARG A 320 28.06 8.15 1.46
N VAL A 321 26.97 8.20 2.22
CA VAL A 321 25.74 8.92 1.85
C VAL A 321 26.01 10.41 1.83
N THR A 322 26.75 10.93 2.82
CA THR A 322 27.21 12.33 2.83
C THR A 322 27.97 12.65 1.54
N LEU A 323 28.99 11.87 1.20
CA LEU A 323 29.78 12.08 -0.01
C LEU A 323 28.90 12.08 -1.27
N HIS A 324 27.97 11.14 -1.39
CA HIS A 324 27.08 11.07 -2.54
C HIS A 324 26.07 12.23 -2.56
N ALA A 325 25.59 12.69 -1.41
CA ALA A 325 24.71 13.85 -1.32
C ALA A 325 25.42 15.13 -1.79
N ILE A 326 26.69 15.31 -1.40
CA ILE A 326 27.55 16.40 -1.89
C ILE A 326 27.69 16.32 -3.40
N GLN A 327 28.03 15.14 -3.95
CA GLN A 327 28.15 14.92 -5.39
C GLN A 327 26.84 15.20 -6.15
N LYS A 328 25.69 15.05 -5.50
CA LYS A 328 24.37 15.36 -6.07
C LYS A 328 23.96 16.83 -5.92
N GLY A 329 24.81 17.65 -5.33
CA GLY A 329 24.62 19.10 -5.18
C GLY A 329 23.77 19.51 -3.99
N VAL A 330 23.72 18.69 -2.92
CA VAL A 330 22.93 19.04 -1.71
C VAL A 330 23.38 20.37 -1.11
N PHE A 331 24.68 20.68 -1.13
CA PHE A 331 25.22 21.92 -0.57
C PHE A 331 24.66 23.17 -1.26
N THR A 332 24.61 23.16 -2.60
CA THR A 332 24.03 24.28 -3.37
C THR A 332 22.56 24.50 -3.04
N ILE A 333 21.81 23.41 -2.82
CA ILE A 333 20.40 23.49 -2.41
C ILE A 333 20.30 24.12 -1.01
N LEU A 334 21.05 23.62 -0.03
CA LEU A 334 21.02 24.13 1.34
C LEU A 334 21.46 25.60 1.40
N ALA A 335 22.52 25.98 0.68
CA ALA A 335 22.99 27.35 0.60
C ALA A 335 21.94 28.31 0.00
N SER A 336 21.19 27.86 -1.02
CA SER A 336 20.09 28.65 -1.57
C SER A 336 18.93 28.82 -0.59
N VAL A 337 18.69 27.83 0.27
CA VAL A 337 17.63 27.88 1.26
C VAL A 337 18.01 28.78 2.44
N THR A 338 19.27 28.77 2.88
CA THR A 338 19.73 29.66 3.96
C THR A 338 19.75 31.13 3.55
N THR A 339 20.09 31.43 2.29
CA THR A 339 20.00 32.81 1.78
C THR A 339 18.54 33.28 1.69
N LEU A 340 17.61 32.40 1.30
CA LEU A 340 16.19 32.72 1.21
C LEU A 340 15.49 32.74 2.58
N ARG A 341 15.93 31.91 3.54
CA ARG A 341 15.33 31.75 4.88
C ARG A 341 16.40 31.41 5.95
N PRO A 342 17.05 32.41 6.56
CA PRO A 342 18.15 32.21 7.50
C PRO A 342 17.75 31.59 8.85
N GLN A 343 16.45 31.48 9.14
CA GLN A 343 15.90 30.86 10.35
C GLN A 343 15.86 29.32 10.28
N ARG A 344 16.22 28.71 9.15
CA ARG A 344 16.18 27.25 8.98
C ARG A 344 17.46 26.61 9.51
N ASP A 345 17.32 25.75 10.52
CA ASP A 345 18.41 24.92 11.05
C ASP A 345 18.80 23.84 10.03
N ILE A 346 19.92 24.07 9.35
CA ILE A 346 20.57 23.10 8.46
C ILE A 346 21.85 22.51 9.06
N GLU A 347 22.08 22.68 10.37
CA GLU A 347 23.35 22.37 11.00
C GLU A 347 23.63 20.87 11.04
N ARG A 348 22.58 20.04 11.19
CA ARG A 348 22.70 18.57 11.27
C ARG A 348 23.34 17.94 10.04
N LEU A 349 23.00 18.40 8.82
CA LEU A 349 23.63 17.89 7.61
C LEU A 349 25.01 18.50 7.39
N VAL A 350 25.22 19.75 7.81
CA VAL A 350 26.52 20.43 7.73
C VAL A 350 27.55 19.79 8.66
N SER A 351 27.17 19.35 9.86
CA SER A 351 28.07 18.62 10.76
C SER A 351 28.53 17.30 10.15
N CYS A 352 27.62 16.55 9.52
CA CYS A 352 27.93 15.30 8.82
C CYS A 352 28.87 15.46 7.61
N ILE A 353 29.02 16.70 7.08
CA ILE A 353 29.91 17.04 5.95
C ILE A 353 31.30 17.47 6.44
N LYS A 354 31.39 17.99 7.67
CA LYS A 354 32.66 18.47 8.27
C LYS A 354 33.52 17.33 8.79
N ASP A 355 32.87 16.25 9.25
CA ASP A 355 33.49 14.98 9.67
C ASP A 355 33.69 14.03 8.48
#